data_AF-A0A380WKZ7-F1
#
_entry.id   AF-A0A380WKZ7-F1
#
_cell.length_a   1.000
_cell.length_b   1.000
_cell.length_c   1.000
_cell.angle_alpha   90.00
_cell.angle_beta   90.00
_cell.angle_gamma   90.00
#
_symmetry.space_group_name_H-M   'P 1'
#
loop_
_entity.id
_entity.type
_entity.pdbx_description
1 polymer ?
#
loop_
_entity_poly.entity_id
_entity_poly.type
_entity_poly.pdbx_seq_one_letter_code
_entity_poly.pdbx_strand_id
1 'polypeptide(L)' 'MWSPILSAPFGRDLELAVFDEEGTHALVFPCVRSRDGWKHATTGARVDIRPTHWRDWQEEKTPS' A
#
# COMPACT_ATOMS: atom_id res chain seq x y z
N MET A 1 3.79 6.80 10.46
CA MET A 1 2.64 6.43 11.31
C MET A 1 1.57 5.83 10.41
N TRP A 2 0.83 4.82 10.87
CA TRP A 2 -0.23 4.19 10.07
C TRP A 2 -1.55 4.97 10.19
N SER A 3 -2.28 5.05 9.08
CA SER A 3 -3.57 5.72 8.92
C SER A 3 -4.64 4.72 8.48
N PRO A 4 -5.93 4.93 8.81
CA PRO A 4 -7.01 4.05 8.38
C PRO A 4 -7.15 4.00 6.86
N ILE A 5 -7.38 2.83 6.27
CA ILE A 5 -7.44 2.67 4.80
C ILE A 5 -8.46 3.59 4.11
N LEU A 6 -9.54 3.95 4.80
CA LEU A 6 -10.60 4.81 4.28
C LEU A 6 -10.09 6.22 3.94
N SER A 7 -9.08 6.73 4.66
CA SER A 7 -8.48 8.04 4.42
C SER A 7 -7.36 8.04 3.39
N ALA A 8 -7.07 6.89 2.76
CA ALA A 8 -5.95 6.78 1.84
C ALA A 8 -6.12 7.67 0.61
N PRO A 9 -5.14 8.54 0.30
CA PRO A 9 -5.20 9.43 -0.84
C PRO A 9 -5.11 8.67 -2.18
N PHE A 10 -5.68 9.27 -3.22
CA PHE A 10 -5.54 8.77 -4.59
C PHE A 10 -4.23 9.26 -5.23
N GLY A 11 -3.62 8.45 -6.09
CA GLY A 11 -2.48 8.86 -6.90
C GLY A 11 -1.16 9.07 -6.13
N ARG A 12 -1.04 8.52 -4.91
CA ARG A 12 0.21 8.51 -4.14
C ARG A 12 0.70 7.10 -3.93
N ASP A 13 2.02 6.97 -3.80
CA ASP A 13 2.69 5.72 -3.47
C ASP A 13 2.57 5.49 -1.97
N LEU A 14 1.82 4.46 -1.62
CA LEU A 14 1.49 4.11 -0.25
C LEU A 14 2.01 2.72 0.07
N GLU A 15 2.50 2.56 1.29
CA GLU A 15 2.67 1.26 1.90
C GLU A 15 1.34 0.86 2.54
N LEU A 16 0.88 -0.37 2.27
CA LEU A 16 -0.41 -0.86 2.73
C LEU A 16 -0.21 -1.99 3.72
N ALA A 17 -0.96 -1.96 4.82
CA ALA A 17 -1.06 -3.10 5.72
C ALA A 17 -2.30 -3.90 5.36
N VAL A 18 -2.15 -5.20 5.15
CA VAL A 18 -3.24 -6.15 4.96
C VAL A 18 -3.37 -7.02 6.20
N PHE A 19 -4.56 -7.58 6.39
CA PHE A 19 -4.82 -8.53 7.47
C PHE A 19 -5.21 -9.87 6.84
N ASP A 20 -4.47 -10.91 7.17
CA ASP A 20 -4.70 -12.29 6.72
C ASP A 20 -4.67 -13.27 7.89
N GLU A 21 -4.52 -14.57 7.59
CA GLU A 21 -4.51 -15.64 8.58
C GLU A 21 -3.33 -15.56 9.56
N GLU A 22 -2.22 -14.91 9.17
CA GLU A 22 -1.02 -14.72 10.00
C GLU A 22 -1.06 -13.40 10.79
N GLY A 23 -2.03 -12.53 10.49
CA GLY A 23 -2.28 -11.28 11.18
C GLY A 23 -2.07 -10.06 10.28
N THR A 24 -1.66 -8.93 10.88
CA THR A 24 -1.42 -7.70 10.11
C THR A 24 0.00 -7.66 9.58
N HIS A 25 0.17 -7.59 8.27
CA HIS A 25 1.47 -7.42 7.65
C HIS A 25 1.46 -6.31 6.59
N ALA A 26 2.60 -5.64 6.41
CA ALA A 26 2.77 -4.58 5.42
C ALA A 26 3.23 -5.17 4.08
N LEU A 27 2.70 -4.62 2.97
CA LEU A 27 3.18 -4.95 1.64
C LEU A 27 4.60 -4.40 1.45
N VAL A 28 5.46 -5.23 0.87
CA VAL A 28 6.86 -4.90 0.56
C VAL A 28 7.04 -4.11 -0.74
N PHE A 29 5.95 -3.55 -1.28
CA PHE A 29 5.96 -2.77 -2.51
C PHE A 29 4.96 -1.60 -2.45
N PRO A 30 5.26 -0.48 -3.14
CA PRO A 30 4.39 0.67 -3.16
C PRO A 30 3.10 0.37 -3.94
N CYS A 31 1.98 0.83 -3.41
CA CYS A 31 0.67 0.72 -4.02
C CYS A 31 0.01 2.09 -4.16
N VAL A 32 -0.72 2.29 -5.26
CA VAL A 32 -1.48 3.50 -5.54
C VAL A 32 -2.97 3.18 -5.53
N ARG A 33 -3.73 4.02 -4.81
CA ARG A 33 -5.19 3.97 -4.87
C ARG A 33 -5.68 4.55 -6.20
N SER A 34 -6.41 3.75 -6.96
CA SER A 34 -7.06 4.13 -8.21
C SER A 34 -8.59 3.97 -8.12
N ARG A 35 -9.32 4.38 -9.16
CA ARG A 35 -10.78 4.21 -9.24
C ARG A 35 -11.20 2.73 -9.23
N ASP A 36 -10.36 1.83 -9.75
CA ASP A 36 -10.65 0.41 -9.90
C ASP A 36 -10.13 -0.45 -8.72
N GLY A 37 -9.60 0.20 -7.70
CA GLY A 37 -8.93 -0.42 -6.56
C GLY A 37 -7.44 -0.10 -6.49
N TRP A 38 -6.66 -1.03 -5.94
CA TRP A 38 -5.22 -0.87 -5.72
C TRP A 38 -4.41 -1.33 -6.94
N LYS A 39 -3.35 -0.59 -7.24
CA LYS A 39 -2.40 -0.92 -8.29
C LYS A 39 -0.99 -0.84 -7.72
N HIS A 40 -0.11 -1.72 -8.16
CA HIS A 40 1.31 -1.65 -7.84
C HIS A 40 1.88 -0.38 -8.49
N ALA A 41 2.56 0.48 -7.72
CA ALA A 41 3.00 1.78 -8.22
C ALA A 41 4.03 1.66 -9.36
N THR A 42 4.98 0.73 -9.23
CA THR A 42 6.04 0.50 -10.22
C THR A 42 5.56 -0.16 -11.51
N THR A 43 4.77 -1.24 -11.43
CA THR A 43 4.38 -2.02 -12.61
C THR A 43 3.02 -1.61 -13.18
N GLY A 44 2.22 -0.86 -12.42
CA GLY A 44 0.83 -0.52 -12.77
C GLY A 44 -0.13 -1.70 -12.69
N ALA A 45 0.33 -2.90 -12.32
CA ALA A 45 -0.48 -4.10 -12.22
C ALA A 45 -1.57 -3.94 -11.15
N ARG A 46 -2.78 -4.44 -11.42
CA ARG A 46 -3.85 -4.45 -10.42
C ARG A 46 -3.50 -5.41 -9.29
N VAL A 47 -3.70 -4.96 -8.06
CA VAL A 47 -3.44 -5.74 -6.85
C VAL A 47 -4.77 -5.97 -6.16
N ASP A 48 -5.18 -7.23 -6.07
CA ASP A 48 -6.42 -7.62 -5.41
C ASP A 48 -6.15 -7.91 -3.93
N ILE A 49 -6.25 -6.85 -3.12
CA ILE A 49 -5.99 -6.89 -1.68
C ILE A 49 -7.07 -6.13 -0.92
N ARG A 50 -7.25 -6.49 0.36
CA ARG A 50 -8.11 -5.79 1.31
C ARG A 50 -7.28 -5.18 2.44
N PRO A 51 -6.61 -4.05 2.18
CA PRO A 51 -5.80 -3.38 3.19
C PRO A 51 -6.66 -2.80 4.32
N THR A 52 -6.09 -2.79 5.53
CA THR A 52 -6.71 -2.24 6.75
C THR A 52 -6.17 -0.85 7.08
N HIS A 53 -4.87 -0.63 6.82
CA HIS A 53 -4.18 0.62 7.08
C HIS A 53 -3.25 0.99 5.92
N TRP A 54 -2.85 2.26 5.88
CA TRP A 54 -1.87 2.77 4.92
C TRP A 54 -0.89 3.72 5.62
N ARG A 55 0.27 3.93 5.02
CA ARG A 55 1.17 5.04 5.33
C ARG A 55 1.87 5.47 4.05
N ASP A 56 2.49 6.65 4.07
CA ASP A 56 3.32 7.06 2.94
C ASP A 56 4.43 6.04 2.72
N TRP A 57 4.62 5.61 1.48
CA TRP A 57 5.73 4.74 1.11
C TRP A 57 7.03 5.49 1.40
N GLN A 58 7.79 4.99 2.38
CA GLN A 58 9.15 5.44 2.58
C GLN A 58 9.97 4.61 1.61
N GLU A 59 10.46 5.21 0.52
CA GLU A 59 11.55 4.61 -0.24
C GLU A 59 12.71 4.50 0.74
N GLU A 60 12.83 3.34 1.38
CA GLU A 60 14.00 3.01 2.17
C GLU A 60 15.13 3.09 1.15
N LYS A 61 15.91 4.17 1.23
CA LYS A 61 17.14 4.29 0.48
C LYS A 61 17.95 3.08 0.88
N THR A 62 17.95 2.04 0.04
CA THR A 62 18.91 0.95 0.17
C THR A 62 20.27 1.64 0.27
N PRO A 63 20.98 1.54 1.41
CA PRO A 63 22.32 2.08 1.49
C PRO A 63 23.12 1.33 0.43
N SER A 64 23.69 2.10 -0.49
CA SER A 64 24.66 1.62 -1.48
C SER A 64 25.90 1.04 -0.80
#